data_AF-A0A950TXS4-F1
#
_entry.id   AF-A0A950TXS4-F1
#
_cell.length_a   1.000
_cell.length_b   1.000
_cell.length_c   1.000
_cell.angle_alpha   90.00
_cell.angle_beta   90.00
_cell.angle_gamma   90.00
#
_symmetry.space_group_name_H-M   'P 1'
#
loop_
_entity.id
_entity.type
_entity.pdbx_description
1 polymer ?
#
loop_
_entity_poly.entity_id
_entity_poly.type
_entity_poly.pdbx_seq_one_letter_code
_entity_poly.pdbx_strand_id
1 'polypeptide(L)'
;MRKRMRRAARPLPLTMLELTLASYETIGHRSLMILQGTCSPAEYARMVREKVAAFSRSASVLARSRRAPSPASLVAPWHAKATANAKRLRRR
;
A
#
# COMPACT_ATOMS: atom_id res chain seq x y z
N MET A 1 7.44 17.16 -24.49
CA MET A 1 6.59 16.33 -23.58
C MET A 1 7.17 14.93 -23.49
N ARG A 2 7.75 14.52 -22.35
CA ARG A 2 8.20 13.13 -22.16
C ARG A 2 6.97 12.21 -22.11
N LYS A 3 6.77 11.39 -23.16
CA LYS A 3 5.78 10.32 -23.16
C LYS A 3 6.09 9.40 -21.99
N ARG A 4 5.29 9.45 -20.91
CA ARG A 4 5.36 8.45 -19.84
C ARG A 4 5.03 7.11 -20.49
N MET A 5 6.05 6.28 -20.77
CA MET A 5 5.83 4.89 -21.14
C MET A 5 4.93 4.29 -20.06
N ARG A 6 3.71 3.92 -20.44
CA ARG A 6 2.82 3.16 -19.56
C ARG A 6 3.54 1.84 -19.29
N ARG A 7 4.12 1.71 -18.09
CA ARG A 7 4.60 0.41 -17.60
C ARG A 7 3.46 -0.59 -17.81
N ALA A 8 3.77 -1.71 -18.45
CA ALA A 8 2.82 -2.81 -18.61
C ALA A 8 2.16 -3.11 -17.26
N ALA A 9 0.84 -3.35 -17.28
CA ALA A 9 0.11 -3.71 -16.08
C ALA A 9 0.74 -4.98 -15.49
N ARG A 10 1.23 -4.91 -14.25
CA ARG A 10 1.74 -6.09 -13.55
C ARG A 10 0.61 -7.12 -13.42
N PRO A 11 0.91 -8.42 -13.58
CA PRO A 11 -0.11 -9.44 -13.40
C PRO A 11 -0.64 -9.40 -11.97
N LEU A 12 -1.95 -9.59 -11.82
CA LEU A 12 -2.64 -9.50 -10.54
C LEU A 12 -2.06 -10.46 -9.48
N PRO A 13 -1.72 -11.74 -9.80
CA PRO A 13 -1.13 -12.65 -8.81
C PRO A 13 0.18 -12.13 -8.22
N LEU A 14 1.07 -11.58 -9.05
CA LEU A 14 2.33 -11.00 -8.56
C LEU A 14 2.07 -9.77 -7.68
N THR A 15 1.11 -8.91 -8.07
CA THR A 15 0.75 -7.72 -7.28
C THR A 15 0.18 -8.11 -5.92
N MET A 16 -0.63 -9.17 -5.85
CA MET A 16 -1.17 -9.72 -4.61
C MET A 16 -0.07 -10.32 -3.74
N LEU A 17 0.85 -11.10 -4.33
CA LEU A 17 1.98 -11.67 -3.60
C LEU A 17 2.88 -10.59 -3.00
N GLU A 18 3.28 -9.59 -3.79
CA GLU A 18 4.07 -8.45 -3.32
C GLU A 18 3.35 -7.69 -2.20
N LEU A 19 2.03 -7.48 -2.34
CA LEU A 19 1.21 -6.86 -1.31
C LEU A 19 1.19 -7.67 -0.02
N THR A 20 1.02 -8.99 -0.11
CA THR A 20 0.99 -9.90 1.03
C THR A 20 2.32 -9.86 1.77
N LEU A 21 3.45 -10.04 1.08
CA LEU A 21 4.78 -10.01 1.67
C LEU A 21 5.07 -8.67 2.35
N ALA A 22 4.79 -7.55 1.66
CA ALA A 22 4.99 -6.21 2.23
C ALA A 22 4.08 -5.93 3.44
N SER A 23 2.88 -6.54 3.47
CA SER A 23 1.96 -6.45 4.60
C SER A 23 2.47 -7.24 5.81
N TYR A 24 2.93 -8.48 5.60
CA TYR A 24 3.53 -9.29 6.67
C TYR A 24 4.73 -8.60 7.30
N GLU A 25 5.63 -8.05 6.48
CA GLU A 25 6.78 -7.30 6.97
C GLU A 25 6.38 -6.06 7.77
N THR A 26 5.41 -5.29 7.28
CA THR A 26 4.90 -4.11 8.00
C THR A 26 4.29 -4.49 9.34
N ILE A 27 3.53 -5.59 9.39
CA ILE A 27 2.95 -6.11 10.64
C ILE A 27 4.07 -6.52 11.59
N GLY A 28 5.04 -7.32 11.14
CA GLY A 28 6.15 -7.78 11.96
C GLY A 28 6.93 -6.63 12.60
N HIS A 29 7.35 -5.64 11.82
CA HIS A 29 8.06 -4.47 12.34
C HIS A 29 7.25 -3.68 13.37
N ARG A 30 5.95 -3.47 13.12
CA ARG A 30 5.08 -2.71 14.04
C ARG A 30 4.77 -3.49 15.30
N SER A 31 4.55 -4.81 15.20
CA SER A 31 4.41 -5.69 16.35
C SER A 31 5.66 -5.63 17.23
N LEU A 32 6.85 -5.63 16.63
CA LEU A 32 8.10 -5.46 17.37
C LEU A 32 8.19 -4.09 18.05
N MET A 33 7.85 -3.00 17.36
CA MET A 33 7.83 -1.66 17.95
C MET A 33 6.85 -1.56 19.13
N ILE A 34 5.69 -2.21 19.03
CA ILE A 34 4.70 -2.25 20.12
C ILE A 34 5.25 -3.03 21.31
N LEU A 35 5.82 -4.21 21.06
CA LEU A 35 6.40 -5.06 22.09
C LEU A 35 7.56 -4.37 22.83
N GLN A 36 8.39 -3.61 22.10
CA GLN A 36 9.51 -2.84 22.64
C GLN A 36 9.08 -1.50 23.28
N GLY A 37 7.80 -1.13 23.20
CA GLY A 37 7.33 0.17 23.69
C GLY A 37 7.81 1.38 22.88
N THR A 38 8.38 1.17 21.69
CA THR A 38 8.93 2.23 20.82
C THR A 38 7.90 2.76 19.80
N CYS A 39 6.69 2.20 19.77
CA CYS A 39 5.61 2.64 18.88
C CYS A 39 4.96 3.94 19.37
N SER A 40 5.41 5.07 18.85
CA SER A 40 4.88 6.39 19.24
C SER A 40 3.44 6.62 18.77
N PRO A 41 2.68 7.52 19.45
CA PRO A 41 1.35 7.96 18.99
C PRO A 41 1.36 8.50 17.55
N ALA A 42 2.45 9.15 17.14
CA ALA A 42 2.63 9.63 15.77
C ALA A 42 2.71 8.49 14.75
N GLU A 43 3.28 7.33 15.12
CA GLU A 43 3.30 6.14 14.27
C GLU A 43 1.90 5.54 14.14
N TYR A 44 1.13 5.46 15.23
CA TYR A 44 -0.28 5.03 15.18
C TYR A 44 -1.12 5.90 14.25
N ALA A 45 -1.05 7.23 14.42
CA ALA A 45 -1.75 8.18 13.55
C ALA A 45 -1.33 8.02 12.08
N ARG A 46 -0.05 7.70 11.82
CA ARG A 46 0.44 7.41 10.48
C ARG A 46 -0.17 6.13 9.91
N MET A 47 -0.34 5.06 10.69
CA MET A 47 -0.98 3.82 10.21
C MET A 47 -2.39 4.08 9.71
N VAL A 48 -3.17 4.85 10.48
CA VAL A 48 -4.56 5.20 10.12
C VAL A 48 -4.59 6.00 8.82
N ARG A 49 -3.77 7.06 8.72
CA ARG A 49 -3.68 7.88 7.50
C ARG A 49 -3.28 7.06 6.26
N GLU A 50 -2.40 6.07 6.42
CA GLU A 50 -1.99 5.20 5.32
C GLU A 50 -3.15 4.35 4.79
N LYS A 51 -3.96 3.77 5.69
CA LYS A 51 -5.15 2.97 5.33
C LYS A 51 -6.23 3.84 4.69
N VAL A 52 -6.52 5.01 5.26
CA VAL A 52 -7.47 5.97 4.69
C VAL A 52 -7.02 6.41 3.30
N ALA A 53 -5.74 6.75 3.11
CA ALA A 53 -5.23 7.17 1.81
C ALA A 53 -5.31 6.06 0.74
N ALA A 54 -5.06 4.80 1.09
CA ALA A 54 -5.21 3.67 0.17
C ALA A 54 -6.69 3.42 -0.18
N PHE A 55 -7.57 3.51 0.81
CA PHE A 55 -9.02 3.40 0.64
C PHE A 55 -9.55 4.51 -0.27
N SER A 56 -9.30 5.79 0.03
CA SER A 56 -9.77 6.92 -0.77
C SER A 56 -9.28 6.85 -2.22
N ARG A 57 -8.05 6.38 -2.45
CA ARG A 57 -7.53 6.16 -3.81
C ARG A 57 -8.28 5.07 -4.54
N SER A 58 -8.56 3.94 -3.88
CA SER A 58 -9.33 2.84 -4.46
C SER A 58 -10.78 3.28 -4.74
N ALA A 59 -11.40 4.01 -3.82
CA ALA A 59 -12.72 4.61 -4.00
C ALA A 59 -12.74 5.60 -5.19
N SER A 60 -11.68 6.41 -5.36
CA SER A 60 -11.57 7.30 -6.51
C SER A 60 -11.42 6.55 -7.84
N VAL A 61 -10.81 5.36 -7.84
CA VAL A 61 -10.73 4.50 -9.02
C VAL A 61 -12.14 4.01 -9.38
N LEU A 62 -12.93 3.57 -8.40
CA LEU A 62 -14.34 3.21 -8.62
C LEU A 62 -15.15 4.38 -9.16
N ALA A 63 -15.14 5.52 -8.46
CA ALA A 63 -15.97 6.68 -8.78
C ALA A 63 -15.68 7.31 -10.15
N ARG A 64 -14.43 7.20 -10.64
CA ARG A 64 -14.01 7.80 -11.92
C ARG A 64 -14.10 6.82 -13.09
N SER A 65 -14.39 5.55 -12.85
CA SER A 65 -14.41 4.54 -13.90
C SER A 65 -15.75 4.54 -14.61
N ARG A 66 -15.74 4.80 -15.92
CA ARG A 66 -16.94 4.71 -16.80
C ARG A 66 -17.40 3.27 -17.05
N ARG A 67 -16.57 2.29 -16.69
CA ARG A 67 -16.81 0.83 -16.76
C ARG A 67 -16.33 0.19 -15.47
N ALA A 68 -16.69 -1.06 -15.22
CA ALA A 68 -16.17 -1.80 -14.07
C ALA A 68 -14.63 -1.76 -14.06
N PRO A 69 -13.99 -1.23 -13.00
CA PRO A 69 -12.53 -1.19 -12.92
C PRO A 69 -11.95 -2.59 -12.76
N SER A 70 -10.77 -2.81 -13.34
CA SER A 70 -10.07 -4.09 -13.16
C SER A 70 -9.71 -4.33 -11.68
N PRO A 71 -9.71 -5.58 -11.20
CA PRO A 71 -9.24 -5.89 -9.84
C PRO A 71 -7.82 -5.37 -9.58
N ALA A 72 -6.93 -5.43 -10.57
CA ALA A 72 -5.57 -4.90 -10.47
C ALA A 72 -5.54 -3.38 -10.20
N SER A 73 -6.43 -2.61 -10.83
CA SER A 73 -6.53 -1.16 -10.59
C SER A 73 -7.07 -0.80 -9.20
N LEU A 74 -7.89 -1.68 -8.60
CA LEU A 74 -8.38 -1.51 -7.23
C LEU A 74 -7.33 -1.86 -6.18
N VAL A 75 -6.47 -2.84 -6.46
CA VAL A 75 -5.42 -3.30 -5.54
C VAL A 75 -4.15 -2.44 -5.63
N ALA A 76 -3.88 -1.80 -6.77
CA ALA A 76 -2.66 -1.02 -6.99
C ALA A 76 -2.37 0.05 -5.91
N PRO A 77 -3.36 0.83 -5.41
CA PRO A 77 -3.11 1.78 -4.32
C PRO A 77 -2.63 1.12 -3.02
N TRP A 78 -3.16 -0.06 -2.69
CA TRP A 78 -2.79 -0.84 -1.52
C TRP A 78 -1.38 -1.39 -1.64
N HIS A 79 -1.09 -2.04 -2.77
CA HIS A 79 0.23 -2.59 -3.07
C HIS A 79 1.34 -1.51 -2.99
N ALA A 80 1.10 -0.33 -3.57
CA ALA A 80 2.05 0.77 -3.52
C ALA A 80 2.33 1.26 -2.10
N LYS A 81 1.28 1.37 -1.26
CA LYS A 81 1.42 1.81 0.13
C LYS A 81 2.09 0.78 1.02
N ALA A 82 1.73 -0.50 0.89
CA ALA A 82 2.38 -1.58 1.63
C ALA A 82 3.88 -1.66 1.31
N THR A 83 4.25 -1.60 0.03
CA THR A 83 5.65 -1.61 -0.40
C THR A 83 6.44 -0.43 0.15
N ALA A 84 5.85 0.78 0.13
CA ALA A 84 6.50 1.98 0.67
C ALA A 84 6.69 1.88 2.19
N ASN A 85 5.73 1.27 2.91
CA ASN A 85 5.80 1.07 4.35
C ASN A 85 6.90 0.09 4.73
N ALA A 86 6.88 -1.10 4.11
CA ALA A 86 7.93 -2.11 4.28
C ALA A 86 9.32 -1.48 4.09
N LYS A 87 9.53 -0.77 2.97
CA LYS A 87 10.80 -0.09 2.69
C LYS A 87 11.20 0.95 3.74
N ARG A 88 10.24 1.68 4.31
CA ARG A 88 10.52 2.66 5.37
C ARG A 88 10.93 1.96 6.66
N LEU A 89 10.19 0.92 7.05
CA LEU A 89 10.42 0.21 8.30
C LEU A 89 11.74 -0.56 8.29
N ARG A 90 12.17 -1.08 7.12
CA ARG A 90 13.54 -1.62 6.94
C ARG A 90 14.67 -0.62 7.18
N ARG A 91 14.40 0.68 7.04
CA ARG A 91 15.40 1.75 7.16
C ARG A 91 15.41 2.41 8.54
N ARG A 92 14.58 1.92 9.46
CA ARG A 92 14.55 2.34 10.86
C ARG A 92 15.30 1.32 11.69
#